data_AF-A0A3N7HGC3-F1
#
_entry.id   AF-A0A3N7HGC3-F1
#
_cell.length_a   1.000
_cell.length_b   1.000
_cell.length_c   1.000
_cell.angle_alpha   90.00
_cell.angle_beta   90.00
_cell.angle_gamma   90.00
#
_symmetry.space_group_name_H-M   'P 1'
#
loop_
_entity.id
_entity.type
_entity.pdbx_description
1 polymer ?
#
loop_
_entity_poly.entity_id
_entity_poly.type
_entity_poly.pdbx_seq_one_letter_code
_entity_poly.pdbx_strand_id
1 'polypeptide(L)'
;EQKKESKNACSNAPAAVFALRLFEATGDSLYFHQGREWYAWTKKWLQDPEDGLYWDNVSLEEKVDKHKYPYNSGQMLQAAALLYRLTEDRSYLVDAQRIAESGYGFFFEDVTGRDGKSRKLLKRSNNWFIAVMLRGYVELFGIDGNRSYLEAFRESLDYAWEHARSQEGLFGQEWKGAGQKSKPLKWLLDQAAMAEMYARIAGVF
;
A
#
# COMPACT_ATOMS: atom_id res chain seq x y z
N GLU A 1 -3.92 -5.53 17.72
CA GLU A 1 -4.48 -4.34 18.38
C GLU A 1 -4.59 -4.63 19.88
N GLN A 2 -3.95 -3.82 20.74
CA GLN A 2 -3.90 -4.08 22.20
C GLN A 2 -4.99 -3.34 22.99
N LYS A 3 -5.66 -2.34 22.39
CA LYS A 3 -6.76 -1.58 23.00
C LYS A 3 -7.99 -1.72 22.11
N LYS A 4 -9.11 -2.21 22.66
CA LYS A 4 -10.36 -2.48 21.92
C LYS A 4 -11.27 -1.24 21.90
N GLU A 5 -10.69 -0.07 21.65
CA GLU A 5 -11.35 1.24 21.80
C GLU A 5 -11.58 1.95 20.45
N SER A 6 -11.13 1.35 19.34
CA SER A 6 -11.29 1.90 18.01
C SER A 6 -11.56 0.82 16.95
N LYS A 7 -11.98 1.27 15.77
CA LYS A 7 -12.10 0.47 14.56
C LYS A 7 -11.10 1.01 13.54
N ASN A 8 -10.16 0.17 13.11
CA ASN A 8 -8.98 0.59 12.37
C ASN A 8 -9.03 0.17 10.90
N ALA A 9 -8.51 0.99 10.00
CA ALA A 9 -8.31 0.61 8.61
C ALA A 9 -7.37 -0.61 8.50
N CYS A 10 -6.36 -0.68 9.38
CA CYS A 10 -5.36 -1.76 9.41
C CYS A 10 -5.92 -3.17 9.67
N SER A 11 -7.13 -3.29 10.22
CA SER A 11 -7.80 -4.57 10.46
C SER A 11 -8.95 -4.81 9.48
N ASN A 12 -9.69 -3.77 9.08
CA ASN A 12 -10.85 -3.92 8.20
C ASN A 12 -10.48 -4.01 6.70
N ALA A 13 -9.54 -3.19 6.23
CA ALA A 13 -9.11 -3.21 4.82
C ALA A 13 -8.48 -4.55 4.41
N PRO A 14 -7.50 -5.12 5.15
CA PRO A 14 -6.99 -6.45 4.82
C PRO A 14 -8.00 -7.58 5.08
N ALA A 15 -8.96 -7.41 6.00
CA ALA A 15 -10.04 -8.38 6.15
C ALA A 15 -10.95 -8.42 4.92
N ALA A 16 -11.24 -7.27 4.31
CA ALA A 16 -11.96 -7.20 3.04
C ALA A 16 -11.20 -7.96 1.93
N VAL A 17 -9.90 -7.69 1.76
CA VAL A 17 -9.04 -8.42 0.80
C VAL A 17 -9.06 -9.92 1.08
N PHE A 18 -8.88 -10.32 2.35
CA PHE A 18 -8.87 -11.73 2.75
C PHE A 18 -10.18 -12.44 2.40
N ALA A 19 -11.33 -11.85 2.73
CA ALA A 19 -12.62 -12.43 2.41
C ALA A 19 -12.84 -12.57 0.89
N LEU A 20 -12.49 -11.54 0.10
CA LEU A 20 -12.61 -11.61 -1.36
C LEU A 20 -11.71 -12.70 -1.97
N ARG A 21 -10.48 -12.85 -1.47
CA ARG A 21 -9.59 -13.94 -1.88
C ARG A 21 -10.11 -15.32 -1.47
N LEU A 22 -10.76 -15.42 -0.31
CA LEU A 22 -11.36 -16.67 0.15
C LEU A 22 -12.58 -17.05 -0.70
N PHE A 23 -13.37 -16.07 -1.15
CA PHE A 23 -14.41 -16.29 -2.15
C PHE A 23 -13.83 -16.85 -3.45
N GLU A 24 -12.76 -16.26 -3.98
CA GLU A 24 -12.09 -16.78 -5.19
C GLU A 24 -11.61 -18.22 -5.04
N ALA A 25 -11.11 -18.58 -3.86
CA ALA A 25 -10.58 -19.90 -3.60
C ALA A 25 -11.66 -20.97 -3.38
N THR A 26 -12.85 -20.59 -2.91
CA THR A 26 -13.87 -21.54 -2.41
C THR A 26 -15.20 -21.50 -3.15
N GLY A 27 -15.52 -20.39 -3.81
CA GLY A 27 -16.83 -20.12 -4.40
C GLY A 27 -17.93 -19.82 -3.37
N ASP A 28 -17.64 -19.78 -2.06
CA ASP A 28 -18.65 -19.50 -1.04
C ASP A 28 -19.02 -18.02 -0.99
N SER A 29 -20.24 -17.70 -1.42
CA SER A 29 -20.77 -16.33 -1.50
C SER A 29 -20.78 -15.58 -0.17
N LEU A 30 -20.75 -16.28 0.98
CA LEU A 30 -20.62 -15.64 2.29
C LEU A 30 -19.40 -14.72 2.33
N TYR A 31 -18.27 -15.18 1.82
CA TYR A 31 -17.02 -14.40 1.84
C TYR A 31 -17.07 -13.19 0.90
N PHE A 32 -17.74 -13.33 -0.25
CA PHE A 32 -17.97 -12.19 -1.15
C PHE A 32 -18.79 -11.10 -0.47
N HIS A 33 -19.91 -11.48 0.16
CA HIS A 33 -20.77 -10.53 0.85
C HIS A 33 -20.05 -9.86 2.02
N GLN A 34 -19.28 -10.62 2.80
CA GLN A 34 -18.53 -10.08 3.92
C GLN A 34 -17.41 -9.12 3.47
N GLY A 35 -16.66 -9.48 2.42
CA GLY A 35 -15.62 -8.63 1.86
C GLY A 35 -16.18 -7.30 1.34
N ARG A 36 -17.32 -7.34 0.65
CA ARG A 36 -18.02 -6.15 0.17
C ARG A 36 -18.54 -5.27 1.32
N GLU A 37 -19.07 -5.87 2.38
CA GLU A 37 -19.53 -5.15 3.58
C GLU A 37 -18.39 -4.41 4.27
N TRP A 38 -17.25 -5.09 4.51
CA TRP A 38 -16.09 -4.48 5.13
C TRP A 38 -15.48 -3.37 4.27
N TYR A 39 -15.40 -3.57 2.95
CA TYR A 39 -15.02 -2.49 2.03
C TYR A 39 -15.93 -1.26 2.18
N ALA A 40 -17.24 -1.45 2.12
CA ALA A 40 -18.21 -0.35 2.21
C ALA A 40 -18.13 0.36 3.58
N TRP A 41 -17.97 -0.38 4.67
CA TRP A 41 -17.82 0.18 6.00
C TRP A 41 -16.53 1.01 6.12
N THR A 42 -15.39 0.46 5.69
CA THR A 42 -14.10 1.16 5.75
C THR A 42 -14.11 2.42 4.89
N LYS A 43 -14.67 2.35 3.68
CA LYS A 43 -14.85 3.51 2.81
C LYS A 43 -15.69 4.59 3.48
N LYS A 44 -16.85 4.22 4.04
CA LYS A 44 -17.78 5.18 4.66
C LYS A 44 -17.14 5.96 5.82
N TRP A 45 -16.37 5.28 6.67
CA TRP A 45 -15.90 5.87 7.92
C TRP A 45 -14.48 6.43 7.85
N LEU A 46 -13.63 5.87 7.01
CA LEU A 46 -12.18 6.13 7.05
C LEU A 46 -11.61 6.66 5.73
N GLN A 47 -12.39 6.74 4.65
CA GLN A 47 -11.92 7.41 3.44
C GLN A 47 -12.01 8.93 3.62
N ASP A 48 -10.90 9.61 3.40
CA ASP A 48 -10.85 11.05 3.28
C ASP A 48 -11.58 11.48 2.00
N PRO A 49 -12.66 12.27 2.09
CA PRO A 49 -13.42 12.67 0.92
C PRO A 49 -12.64 13.61 -0.01
N GLU A 50 -11.60 14.30 0.48
CA GLU A 50 -10.83 15.27 -0.31
C GLU A 50 -9.93 14.56 -1.33
N ASP A 51 -9.13 13.60 -0.88
CA ASP A 51 -8.16 12.91 -1.75
C ASP A 51 -8.46 11.43 -1.98
N GLY A 52 -9.37 10.81 -1.23
CA GLY A 52 -9.69 9.39 -1.38
C GLY A 52 -8.72 8.43 -0.68
N LEU A 53 -7.73 8.94 0.07
CA LEU A 53 -6.85 8.13 0.91
C LEU A 53 -7.52 7.78 2.23
N TYR A 54 -6.94 6.81 2.95
CA TYR A 54 -7.56 6.27 4.15
C TYR A 54 -6.86 6.74 5.42
N TRP A 55 -7.68 7.31 6.31
CA TRP A 55 -7.36 7.61 7.69
C TRP A 55 -7.12 6.32 8.49
N ASP A 56 -6.53 6.45 9.67
CA ASP A 56 -6.05 5.29 10.43
C ASP A 56 -7.18 4.55 11.14
N ASN A 57 -7.97 5.26 11.92
CA ASN A 57 -9.02 4.65 12.74
C ASN A 57 -10.10 5.63 13.18
N VAL A 58 -11.20 5.08 13.68
CA VAL A 58 -12.29 5.82 14.35
C VAL A 58 -12.54 5.21 15.73
N SER A 59 -12.57 6.04 16.77
CA SER A 59 -12.88 5.61 18.13
C SER A 59 -14.37 5.26 18.29
N LEU A 60 -14.74 4.62 19.41
CA LEU A 60 -16.15 4.34 19.73
C LEU A 60 -16.98 5.61 19.95
N GLU A 61 -16.35 6.74 20.25
CA GLU A 61 -16.94 8.08 20.34
C GLU A 61 -16.86 8.86 19.01
N GLU A 62 -16.66 8.17 17.90
CA GLU A 62 -16.62 8.71 16.53
C GLU A 62 -15.49 9.74 16.28
N LYS A 63 -14.43 9.70 17.08
CA LYS A 63 -13.23 10.52 16.83
C LYS A 63 -12.32 9.83 15.82
N VAL A 64 -12.05 10.49 14.71
CA VAL A 64 -11.23 9.95 13.62
C VAL A 64 -9.77 10.39 13.78
N ASP A 65 -8.86 9.42 13.80
CA ASP A 65 -7.43 9.67 13.60
C ASP A 65 -7.14 9.76 12.09
N LYS A 66 -6.88 10.98 11.64
CA LYS A 66 -6.69 11.29 10.21
C LYS A 66 -5.29 10.95 9.68
N HIS A 67 -4.44 10.27 10.44
CA HIS A 67 -3.13 9.85 9.93
C HIS A 67 -3.30 8.91 8.72
N LYS A 68 -2.47 9.12 7.69
CA LYS A 68 -2.52 8.33 6.45
C LYS A 68 -1.28 7.45 6.37
N TYR A 69 -1.48 6.15 6.50
CA TYR A 69 -0.41 5.17 6.32
C TYR A 69 -0.50 4.49 4.93
N PRO A 70 0.64 4.21 4.27
CA PRO A 70 0.67 3.60 2.94
C PRO A 70 -0.21 2.34 2.82
N TYR A 71 -0.13 1.46 3.81
CA TYR A 71 -0.79 0.16 3.78
C TYR A 71 -2.32 0.25 3.94
N ASN A 72 -2.84 1.27 4.65
CA ASN A 72 -4.29 1.46 4.79
C ASN A 72 -4.92 1.74 3.42
N SER A 73 -4.39 2.74 2.70
CA SER A 73 -4.84 3.05 1.34
C SER A 73 -4.55 1.92 0.36
N GLY A 74 -3.39 1.27 0.46
CA GLY A 74 -3.04 0.17 -0.45
C GLY A 74 -3.89 -1.09 -0.29
N GLN A 75 -4.36 -1.42 0.91
CA GLN A 75 -5.29 -2.54 1.09
C GLN A 75 -6.70 -2.20 0.59
N MET A 76 -7.15 -0.95 0.73
CA MET A 76 -8.41 -0.51 0.13
C MET A 76 -8.34 -0.43 -1.40
N LEU A 77 -7.20 -0.04 -1.96
CA LEU A 77 -6.90 -0.15 -3.38
C LEU A 77 -7.01 -1.61 -3.85
N GLN A 78 -6.38 -2.53 -3.13
CA GLN A 78 -6.45 -3.96 -3.46
C GLN A 78 -7.88 -4.50 -3.38
N ALA A 79 -8.64 -4.15 -2.33
CA ALA A 79 -10.02 -4.58 -2.18
C ALA A 79 -10.94 -4.03 -3.29
N ALA A 80 -10.76 -2.76 -3.67
CA ALA A 80 -11.49 -2.14 -4.79
C ALA A 80 -11.18 -2.85 -6.12
N ALA A 81 -9.91 -3.12 -6.42
CA ALA A 81 -9.49 -3.86 -7.60
C ALA A 81 -10.11 -5.27 -7.65
N LEU A 82 -10.09 -6.00 -6.52
CA LEU A 82 -10.73 -7.32 -6.42
C LEU A 82 -12.24 -7.25 -6.62
N LEU A 83 -12.92 -6.30 -5.98
CA LEU A 83 -14.37 -6.13 -6.15
C LEU A 83 -14.71 -5.84 -7.61
N TYR A 84 -13.99 -4.96 -8.29
CA TYR A 84 -14.19 -4.71 -9.71
C TYR A 84 -14.06 -6.01 -10.54
N ARG A 85 -13.00 -6.80 -10.31
CA ARG A 85 -12.80 -8.05 -11.03
C ARG A 85 -13.92 -9.06 -10.80
N LEU A 86 -14.49 -9.09 -9.59
CA LEU A 86 -15.53 -10.05 -9.20
C LEU A 86 -16.95 -9.63 -9.61
N THR A 87 -17.18 -8.33 -9.84
CA THR A 87 -18.54 -7.81 -10.11
C THR A 87 -18.68 -7.10 -11.45
N GLU A 88 -17.58 -6.71 -12.08
CA GLU A 88 -17.51 -5.80 -13.24
C GLU A 88 -18.13 -4.41 -13.00
N ASP A 89 -18.45 -4.07 -11.75
CA ASP A 89 -18.99 -2.77 -11.37
C ASP A 89 -17.89 -1.71 -11.42
N ARG A 90 -17.97 -0.86 -12.46
CA ARG A 90 -16.99 0.21 -12.73
C ARG A 90 -16.79 1.18 -11.58
N SER A 91 -17.72 1.31 -10.64
CA SER A 91 -17.52 2.17 -9.47
C SER A 91 -16.32 1.74 -8.62
N TYR A 92 -16.06 0.44 -8.51
CA TYR A 92 -14.89 -0.08 -7.80
C TYR A 92 -13.58 0.18 -8.55
N LEU A 93 -13.59 0.15 -9.89
CA LEU A 93 -12.41 0.52 -10.67
C LEU A 93 -12.08 2.01 -10.52
N VAL A 94 -13.09 2.88 -10.54
CA VAL A 94 -12.93 4.32 -10.31
C VAL A 94 -12.36 4.58 -8.92
N ASP A 95 -12.86 3.87 -7.90
CA ASP A 95 -12.29 3.95 -6.55
C ASP A 95 -10.82 3.53 -6.53
N ALA A 96 -10.48 2.38 -7.12
CA ALA A 96 -9.12 1.88 -7.19
C ALA A 96 -8.18 2.89 -7.86
N GLN A 97 -8.56 3.42 -9.02
CA GLN A 97 -7.74 4.39 -9.75
C GLN A 97 -7.55 5.69 -8.96
N ARG A 98 -8.61 6.20 -8.31
CA ARG A 98 -8.52 7.39 -7.45
C ARG A 98 -7.55 7.16 -6.28
N ILE A 99 -7.65 6.02 -5.60
CA ILE A 99 -6.76 5.70 -4.47
C ILE A 99 -5.31 5.58 -4.95
N ALA A 100 -5.08 4.94 -6.10
CA ALA A 100 -3.75 4.76 -6.66
C ALA A 100 -3.11 6.11 -7.06
N GLU A 101 -3.87 6.98 -7.72
CA GLU A 101 -3.41 8.31 -8.13
C GLU A 101 -3.07 9.19 -6.91
N SER A 102 -3.99 9.28 -5.95
CA SER A 102 -3.75 10.05 -4.72
C SER A 102 -2.62 9.48 -3.89
N GLY A 103 -2.49 8.14 -3.85
CA GLY A 103 -1.40 7.47 -3.15
C GLY A 103 -0.05 7.77 -3.80
N TYR A 104 -0.02 7.85 -5.13
CA TYR A 104 1.16 8.26 -5.89
C TYR A 104 1.50 9.73 -5.66
N GLY A 105 0.51 10.60 -5.49
CA GLY A 105 0.71 12.01 -5.11
C GLY A 105 1.22 12.18 -3.66
N PHE A 106 0.72 11.36 -2.74
CA PHE A 106 0.94 11.56 -1.30
C PHE A 106 2.12 10.78 -0.73
N PHE A 107 2.33 9.52 -1.14
CA PHE A 107 3.37 8.64 -0.57
C PHE A 107 4.69 8.64 -1.34
N PHE A 108 4.77 9.39 -2.44
CA PHE A 108 5.98 9.59 -3.23
C PHE A 108 6.35 11.07 -3.24
N GLU A 109 7.61 11.37 -3.50
CA GLU A 109 8.14 12.73 -3.59
C GLU A 109 9.14 12.84 -4.74
N ASP A 110 9.20 14.02 -5.34
CA ASP A 110 10.20 14.33 -6.35
C ASP A 110 11.59 14.48 -5.70
N VAL A 111 12.57 13.78 -6.25
CA VAL A 111 13.96 13.78 -5.82
C VAL A 111 14.84 14.10 -7.02
N THR A 112 15.54 15.22 -6.94
CA THR A 112 16.55 15.59 -7.95
C THR A 112 17.87 14.93 -7.61
N GLY A 113 18.33 14.03 -8.48
CA GLY A 113 19.64 13.40 -8.35
C GLY A 113 20.79 14.38 -8.62
N ARG A 114 22.02 13.99 -8.26
CA ARG A 114 23.23 14.79 -8.56
C ARG A 114 23.48 14.95 -10.06
N ASP A 115 22.89 14.07 -10.86
CA ASP A 115 22.84 14.11 -12.32
C ASP A 115 21.84 15.13 -12.88
N GLY A 116 21.14 15.88 -12.01
CA GLY A 116 20.13 16.87 -12.38
C GLY A 116 18.79 16.27 -12.83
N LYS A 117 18.65 14.95 -12.82
CA LYS A 117 17.41 14.27 -13.20
C LYS A 117 16.44 14.22 -12.02
N SER A 118 15.20 14.65 -12.24
CA SER A 118 14.12 14.46 -11.29
C SER A 118 13.56 13.05 -11.39
N ARG A 119 13.40 12.37 -10.25
CA ARG A 119 12.76 11.05 -10.12
C ARG A 119 11.70 11.13 -9.04
N LYS A 120 10.59 10.41 -9.20
CA LYS A 120 9.54 10.36 -8.18
C LYS A 120 9.68 9.10 -7.33
N LEU A 121 10.25 9.25 -6.14
CA LEU A 121 10.65 8.14 -5.27
C LEU A 121 9.76 8.07 -4.02
N LEU A 122 9.55 6.86 -3.48
CA LEU A 122 8.81 6.65 -2.23
C LEU A 122 9.33 7.53 -1.08
N LYS A 123 8.43 8.19 -0.36
CA LYS A 123 8.75 8.91 0.88
C LYS A 123 9.23 7.91 1.94
N ARG A 124 10.01 8.41 2.90
CA ARG A 124 10.41 7.61 4.06
C ARG A 124 9.17 7.09 4.79
N SER A 125 9.07 5.78 4.93
CA SER A 125 8.04 5.10 5.74
C SER A 125 8.57 3.76 6.24
N ASN A 126 7.74 3.02 6.96
CA ASN A 126 8.04 1.64 7.32
C ASN A 126 8.05 0.76 6.05
N ASN A 127 9.09 -0.06 5.84
CA ASN A 127 9.23 -0.83 4.61
C ASN A 127 8.07 -1.83 4.42
N TRP A 128 7.55 -2.42 5.51
CA TRP A 128 6.39 -3.30 5.43
C TRP A 128 5.14 -2.54 5.00
N PHE A 129 4.95 -1.31 5.50
CA PHE A 129 3.79 -0.49 5.11
C PHE A 129 3.80 -0.25 3.60
N ILE A 130 4.98 0.02 3.04
CA ILE A 130 5.20 0.18 1.60
C ILE A 130 4.96 -1.15 0.86
N ALA A 131 5.48 -2.27 1.36
CA ALA A 131 5.30 -3.58 0.73
C ALA A 131 3.82 -3.98 0.63
N VAL A 132 3.03 -3.70 1.67
CA VAL A 132 1.59 -3.94 1.65
C VAL A 132 0.84 -2.93 0.79
N MET A 133 1.34 -1.70 0.68
CA MET A 133 0.82 -0.75 -0.29
C MET A 133 0.99 -1.25 -1.74
N LEU A 134 2.17 -1.76 -2.08
CA LEU A 134 2.50 -2.28 -3.41
C LEU A 134 1.54 -3.39 -3.86
N ARG A 135 1.00 -4.21 -2.95
CA ARG A 135 0.03 -5.27 -3.28
C ARG A 135 -1.18 -4.72 -4.04
N GLY A 136 -1.73 -3.59 -3.61
CA GLY A 136 -2.87 -2.95 -4.28
C GLY A 136 -2.51 -2.41 -5.66
N TYR A 137 -1.32 -1.82 -5.81
CA TYR A 137 -0.86 -1.33 -7.12
C TYR A 137 -0.63 -2.46 -8.12
N VAL A 138 -0.09 -3.59 -7.66
CA VAL A 138 0.06 -4.80 -8.51
C VAL A 138 -1.31 -5.36 -8.92
N GLU A 139 -2.29 -5.37 -8.01
CA GLU A 139 -3.65 -5.81 -8.33
C GLU A 139 -4.31 -4.92 -9.39
N LEU A 140 -4.22 -3.59 -9.22
CA LEU A 140 -4.76 -2.63 -10.18
C LEU A 140 -4.07 -2.74 -11.55
N PHE A 141 -2.75 -2.90 -11.58
CA PHE A 141 -2.01 -3.10 -12.82
C PHE A 141 -2.49 -4.32 -13.62
N GLY A 142 -2.87 -5.41 -12.93
CA GLY A 142 -3.46 -6.58 -13.58
C GLY A 142 -4.82 -6.32 -14.26
N ILE A 143 -5.44 -5.17 -13.97
CA ILE A 143 -6.74 -4.76 -14.51
C ILE A 143 -6.58 -3.70 -15.61
N ASP A 144 -5.83 -2.63 -15.35
CA ASP A 144 -5.77 -1.47 -16.26
C ASP A 144 -4.47 -1.38 -17.08
N GLY A 145 -3.46 -2.19 -16.76
CA GLY A 145 -2.17 -2.20 -17.45
C GLY A 145 -1.32 -0.93 -17.25
N ASN A 146 -1.70 -0.01 -16.37
CA ASN A 146 -0.96 1.23 -16.14
C ASN A 146 0.32 0.97 -15.34
N ARG A 147 1.47 1.05 -16.03
CA ARG A 147 2.79 0.79 -15.44
C ARG A 147 3.34 1.93 -14.60
N SER A 148 2.81 3.14 -14.72
CA SER A 148 3.42 4.37 -14.18
C SER A 148 3.76 4.26 -12.69
N TYR A 149 2.85 3.68 -11.89
CA TYR A 149 3.07 3.55 -10.45
C TYR A 149 4.12 2.48 -10.12
N LEU A 150 4.06 1.33 -10.81
CA LEU A 150 5.00 0.23 -10.60
C LEU A 150 6.42 0.60 -11.05
N GLU A 151 6.56 1.43 -12.07
CA GLU A 151 7.83 2.01 -12.48
C GLU A 151 8.43 2.88 -11.36
N ALA A 152 7.62 3.71 -10.71
CA ALA A 152 8.08 4.50 -9.57
C ALA A 152 8.47 3.65 -8.35
N PHE A 153 7.75 2.55 -8.08
CA PHE A 153 8.18 1.56 -7.08
C PHE A 153 9.51 0.93 -7.46
N ARG A 154 9.66 0.47 -8.71
CA ARG A 154 10.91 -0.12 -9.21
C ARG A 154 12.07 0.85 -9.08
N GLU A 155 11.92 2.09 -9.54
CA GLU A 155 12.96 3.13 -9.41
C GLU A 155 13.33 3.40 -7.95
N SER A 156 12.34 3.38 -7.03
CA SER A 156 12.60 3.53 -5.60
C SER A 156 13.40 2.37 -5.02
N LEU A 157 13.12 1.14 -5.45
CA LEU A 157 13.82 -0.07 -5.01
C LEU A 157 15.23 -0.16 -5.61
N ASP A 158 15.40 0.22 -6.87
CA ASP A 158 16.71 0.29 -7.52
C ASP A 158 17.60 1.33 -6.81
N TYR A 159 17.03 2.50 -6.50
CA TYR A 159 17.72 3.52 -5.73
C TYR A 159 18.12 3.01 -4.33
N ALA A 160 17.22 2.31 -3.63
CA ALA A 160 17.51 1.72 -2.33
C ALA A 160 18.60 0.64 -2.43
N TRP A 161 18.61 -0.16 -3.50
CA TRP A 161 19.62 -1.19 -3.73
C TRP A 161 21.03 -0.60 -3.85
N GLU A 162 21.15 0.51 -4.56
CA GLU A 162 22.42 1.19 -4.80
C GLU A 162 22.91 2.00 -3.60
N HIS A 163 21.99 2.57 -2.81
CA HIS A 163 22.35 3.62 -1.85
C HIS A 163 22.01 3.33 -0.38
N ALA A 164 21.15 2.35 -0.08
CA ALA A 164 20.58 2.18 1.26
C ALA A 164 21.01 0.89 1.99
N ARG A 165 21.75 0.00 1.32
CA ARG A 165 22.22 -1.25 1.92
C ARG A 165 23.39 -1.02 2.88
N SER A 166 23.40 -1.77 3.98
CA SER A 166 24.58 -1.89 4.84
C SER A 166 25.68 -2.74 4.18
N GLN A 167 26.85 -2.83 4.81
CA GLN A 167 27.95 -3.68 4.32
C GLN A 167 27.55 -5.16 4.25
N GLU A 168 26.63 -5.60 5.11
CA GLU A 168 26.05 -6.94 5.12
C GLU A 168 24.91 -7.13 4.12
N GLY A 169 24.59 -6.09 3.32
CA GLY A 169 23.53 -6.14 2.30
C GLY A 169 22.11 -5.93 2.84
N LEU A 170 21.95 -5.49 4.08
CA LEU A 170 20.65 -5.33 4.75
C LEU A 170 20.10 -3.89 4.66
N PHE A 171 18.78 -3.75 4.72
CA PHE A 171 18.08 -2.49 4.55
C PHE A 171 17.60 -1.88 5.87
N GLY A 172 17.62 -0.55 5.95
CA GLY A 172 16.87 0.22 6.95
C GLY A 172 15.60 0.83 6.36
N GLN A 173 15.03 1.81 7.06
CA GLN A 173 13.91 2.63 6.55
C GLN A 173 14.41 3.87 5.79
N GLU A 174 15.69 4.18 5.92
CA GLU A 174 16.35 5.28 5.25
C GLU A 174 16.84 4.85 3.86
N TRP A 175 15.98 5.00 2.83
CA TRP A 175 16.37 4.69 1.45
C TRP A 175 17.15 5.83 0.78
N LYS A 176 16.98 7.04 1.30
CA LYS A 176 17.55 8.28 0.76
C LYS A 176 18.55 8.84 1.76
N GLY A 177 19.84 8.79 1.42
CA GLY A 177 20.91 9.38 2.23
C GLY A 177 22.13 8.47 2.38
N ALA A 178 23.04 8.54 1.39
CA ALA A 178 24.38 8.01 1.55
C ALA A 178 25.07 8.68 2.76
N GLY A 179 25.52 7.89 3.72
CA GLY A 179 26.32 8.38 4.86
C GLY A 179 25.53 8.78 6.12
N GLN A 180 24.21 8.61 6.17
CA GLN A 180 23.52 8.64 7.48
C GLN A 180 23.96 7.40 8.29
N LYS A 181 24.22 7.59 9.59
CA LYS A 181 24.56 6.47 10.50
C LYS A 181 23.40 5.48 10.50
N SER A 182 23.54 4.45 9.69
CA SER A 182 22.58 3.36 9.65
C SER A 182 22.56 2.71 11.04
N LYS A 183 21.38 2.45 11.60
CA LYS A 183 21.29 1.71 12.86
C LYS A 183 22.03 0.38 12.70
N PRO A 184 22.87 -0.03 13.67
CA PRO A 184 23.64 -1.26 13.57
C PRO A 184 22.72 -2.48 13.52
N LEU A 185 21.58 -2.41 14.23
CA LEU A 185 20.55 -3.44 14.19
C LEU A 185 19.57 -3.15 13.05
N LYS A 186 19.35 -4.15 12.20
CA LYS A 186 18.35 -4.14 11.13
C LYS A 186 17.15 -4.97 11.54
N TRP A 187 15.96 -4.46 11.26
CA TRP A 187 14.74 -5.16 11.66
C TRP A 187 14.39 -6.24 10.64
N LEU A 188 14.00 -7.42 11.11
CA LEU A 188 13.65 -8.55 10.25
C LEU A 188 12.49 -8.21 9.31
N LEU A 189 11.50 -7.47 9.79
CA LEU A 189 10.33 -7.10 9.01
C LEU A 189 10.69 -6.20 7.82
N ASP A 190 11.70 -5.34 7.98
CA ASP A 190 12.21 -4.51 6.88
C ASP A 190 12.82 -5.40 5.78
N GLN A 191 13.53 -6.47 6.14
CA GLN A 191 14.17 -7.36 5.16
C GLN A 191 13.12 -8.18 4.39
N ALA A 192 12.14 -8.73 5.10
CA ALA A 192 11.04 -9.47 4.50
C ALA A 192 10.22 -8.58 3.54
N ALA A 193 9.98 -7.33 3.93
CA ALA A 193 9.30 -6.36 3.08
C ALA A 193 10.08 -6.07 1.80
N MET A 194 11.40 -5.85 1.87
CA MET A 194 12.23 -5.63 0.69
C MET A 194 12.20 -6.85 -0.24
N ALA A 195 12.37 -8.05 0.30
CA ALA A 195 12.30 -9.29 -0.47
C ALA A 195 10.94 -9.46 -1.18
N GLU A 196 9.83 -9.21 -0.49
CA GLU A 196 8.49 -9.24 -1.08
C GLU A 196 8.36 -8.21 -2.22
N MET A 197 8.81 -6.97 -1.99
CA MET A 197 8.71 -5.91 -3.00
C MET A 197 9.52 -6.23 -4.26
N TYR A 198 10.76 -6.68 -4.13
CA TYR A 198 11.57 -7.10 -5.29
C TYR A 198 10.92 -8.27 -6.03
N ALA A 199 10.42 -9.29 -5.32
CA ALA A 199 9.78 -10.43 -5.95
C ALA A 199 8.51 -10.04 -6.73
N ARG A 200 7.69 -9.13 -6.18
CA ARG A 200 6.48 -8.63 -6.85
C ARG A 200 6.81 -7.81 -8.09
N ILE A 201 7.78 -6.91 -8.00
CA ILE A 201 8.23 -6.12 -9.15
C ILE A 201 8.82 -7.02 -10.24
N ALA A 202 9.64 -8.02 -9.88
CA ALA A 202 10.17 -8.99 -10.85
C ALA A 202 9.08 -9.86 -11.51
N GLY A 203 7.92 -10.04 -10.86
CA GLY A 203 6.80 -10.81 -11.42
C GLY A 203 5.93 -10.05 -12.43
N VAL A 204 6.12 -8.73 -12.57
CA VAL A 204 5.29 -7.86 -13.44
C VAL A 204 6.10 -7.09 -14.50
N PHE A 205 7.43 -7.13 -14.42
CA PHE A 205 8.37 -6.58 -15.41
C PHE A 205 9.09 -7.72 -16.14
#